data_AF-A0A7C7GUP1-F1
#
_entry.id   AF-A0A7C7GUP1-F1
#
_cell.length_a   1.000
_cell.length_b   1.000
_cell.length_c   1.000
_cell.angle_alpha   90.00
_cell.angle_beta   90.00
_cell.angle_gamma   90.00
#
_symmetry.space_group_name_H-M   'P 1'
#
loop_
_entity.id
_entity.type
_entity.pdbx_description
1 polymer ?
#
loop_
_entity_poly.entity_id
_entity_poly.type
_entity_poly.pdbx_seq_one_letter_code
_entity_poly.pdbx_strand_id
1 'polypeptide(L)'
;MKHPVLPPSKLPHVGTTIFTTMSALAAEHGALNVAQGFPDLETPVPLREAVKKAIDDGVNQYAPMAGDVGLREWISNWYRESNGAEYDVATEITIGAV
;
A
#
# COMPACT_ATOMS: atom_id res chain seq x y z
N MET A 1 -35.56 17.07 -20.51
CA MET A 1 -34.58 15.99 -20.30
C MET A 1 -34.50 15.70 -18.80
N LYS A 2 -34.59 14.43 -18.37
CA LYS A 2 -34.46 14.08 -16.94
C LYS A 2 -32.97 13.93 -16.62
N HIS A 3 -32.45 14.76 -15.71
CA HIS A 3 -31.11 14.58 -15.19
C HIS A 3 -31.05 13.31 -14.33
N PRO A 4 -30.02 12.46 -14.45
CA PRO A 4 -29.87 11.30 -13.59
C PRO A 4 -29.64 11.75 -12.14
N VAL A 5 -30.42 11.19 -11.21
CA VAL A 5 -30.24 11.39 -9.78
C VAL A 5 -29.29 10.32 -9.27
N LEU A 6 -28.15 10.72 -8.70
CA LEU A 6 -27.22 9.79 -8.09
C LEU A 6 -27.79 9.25 -6.76
N PRO A 7 -27.53 7.97 -6.41
CA PRO A 7 -27.93 7.44 -5.12
C PRO A 7 -27.22 8.21 -3.98
N PRO A 8 -27.85 8.31 -2.80
CA PRO A 8 -27.21 8.95 -1.66
C PRO A 8 -25.93 8.20 -1.28
N SER A 9 -24.86 8.96 -1.00
CA SER A 9 -23.60 8.39 -0.56
C SER A 9 -23.77 7.61 0.75
N LYS A 10 -23.15 6.43 0.85
CA LYS A 10 -23.01 5.72 2.13
C LYS A 10 -22.03 6.42 3.09
N LEU A 11 -21.25 7.37 2.60
CA LEU A 11 -20.25 8.15 3.33
C LEU A 11 -20.36 9.65 2.96
N PRO A 12 -21.48 10.33 3.26
CA PRO A 12 -21.74 11.68 2.76
C PRO A 12 -20.84 12.77 3.37
N HIS A 13 -20.08 12.44 4.42
CA HIS A 13 -19.31 13.42 5.22
C HIS A 13 -17.80 13.16 5.24
N VAL A 14 -17.27 12.20 4.47
CA VAL A 14 -15.82 11.89 4.48
C VAL A 14 -14.99 13.00 3.83
N GLY A 15 -15.51 13.65 2.78
CA GLY A 15 -14.90 14.83 2.16
C GLY A 15 -13.43 14.64 1.76
N THR A 16 -12.70 15.75 1.66
CA THR A 16 -11.23 15.76 1.46
C THR A 16 -10.54 15.74 2.81
N THR A 17 -9.44 14.99 2.93
CA THR A 17 -8.68 14.90 4.17
C THR A 17 -7.74 16.10 4.35
N ILE A 18 -7.44 16.46 5.60
CA ILE A 18 -6.50 17.55 5.91
C ILE A 18 -5.11 17.32 5.28
N PHE A 19 -4.68 16.07 5.12
CA PHE A 19 -3.42 15.72 4.47
C PHE A 19 -3.35 16.19 3.02
N THR A 20 -4.46 16.08 2.29
CA THR A 20 -4.54 16.53 0.89
C THR A 20 -4.49 18.05 0.82
N THR A 21 -5.29 18.72 1.66
CA THR A 21 -5.34 20.19 1.72
C THR A 21 -3.98 20.79 2.07
N MET A 22 -3.31 20.26 3.11
CA MET A 22 -2.01 20.78 3.55
C MET A 22 -0.91 20.52 2.53
N SER A 23 -0.91 19.36 1.88
CA SER A 23 0.07 19.06 0.82
C SER A 23 -0.09 20.00 -0.37
N ALA A 24 -1.33 20.31 -0.78
CA ALA A 24 -1.59 21.26 -1.85
C ALA A 24 -1.12 22.69 -1.50
N LEU A 25 -1.42 23.17 -0.29
CA LEU A 25 -0.97 24.49 0.18
C LEU A 25 0.56 24.57 0.30
N ALA A 26 1.21 23.50 0.77
CA ALA A 26 2.67 23.47 0.83
C ALA A 26 3.29 23.61 -0.56
N ALA A 27 2.74 22.92 -1.56
CA ALA A 27 3.18 23.06 -2.95
C ALA A 27 2.91 24.46 -3.53
N GLU A 28 1.70 25.01 -3.30
CA GLU A 28 1.31 26.35 -3.76
C GLU A 28 2.23 27.45 -3.21
N HIS A 29 2.65 27.33 -1.96
CA HIS A 29 3.47 28.33 -1.28
C HIS A 29 4.97 28.02 -1.27
N GLY A 30 5.40 26.91 -1.90
CA GLY A 30 6.80 26.46 -1.86
C GLY A 30 7.30 26.14 -0.45
N ALA A 31 6.39 25.74 0.46
CA ALA A 31 6.73 25.36 1.82
C ALA A 31 7.23 23.91 1.89
N LEU A 32 8.08 23.61 2.88
CA LEU A 32 8.47 22.24 3.18
C LEU A 32 7.26 21.45 3.69
N ASN A 33 6.90 20.37 2.99
CA ASN A 33 5.76 19.55 3.35
C ASN A 33 6.10 18.53 4.45
N VAL A 34 5.98 18.95 5.71
CA VAL A 34 6.11 18.04 6.88
C VAL A 34 4.80 17.31 7.24
N ALA A 35 3.73 17.52 6.46
CA ALA A 35 2.43 16.90 6.70
C ALA A 35 2.21 15.58 5.92
N GLN A 36 3.08 15.26 4.95
CA GLN A 36 2.98 14.02 4.17
C GLN A 36 3.31 12.79 5.03
N GLY A 37 2.51 11.73 4.86
CA GLY A 37 2.66 10.46 5.60
C GLY A 37 3.56 9.43 4.92
N PHE A 38 4.29 9.80 3.88
CA PHE A 38 5.19 8.91 3.14
C PHE A 38 6.59 9.51 3.01
N PRO A 39 7.64 8.66 2.98
CA PRO A 39 9.02 9.12 2.87
C PRO A 39 9.28 9.77 1.51
N ASP A 40 10.20 10.73 1.49
CA ASP A 40 10.79 11.34 0.30
C ASP A 40 12.09 10.65 -0.14
N LEU A 41 12.34 9.44 0.39
CA LEU A 41 13.52 8.63 0.12
C LEU A 41 13.33 7.71 -1.09
N GLU A 42 14.40 7.51 -1.83
CA GLU A 42 14.47 6.54 -2.91
C GLU A 42 14.27 5.11 -2.41
N THR A 43 13.51 4.30 -3.16
CA THR A 43 13.36 2.87 -2.88
C THR A 43 14.73 2.16 -3.02
N PRO A 44 15.06 1.16 -2.16
CA PRO A 44 16.32 0.43 -2.29
C PRO A 44 16.53 -0.18 -3.69
N VAL A 45 17.73 0.01 -4.26
CA VAL A 45 18.08 -0.50 -5.60
C VAL A 45 17.75 -1.99 -5.77
N PRO A 46 18.11 -2.90 -4.83
CA PRO A 46 17.84 -4.33 -5.01
C PRO A 46 16.34 -4.64 -5.14
N LEU A 47 15.48 -3.87 -4.46
CA LEU A 47 14.03 -4.05 -4.54
C LEU A 47 13.50 -3.63 -5.91
N ARG A 48 13.98 -2.51 -6.45
CA ARG A 48 13.58 -2.04 -7.79
C ARG A 48 13.99 -3.04 -8.88
N GLU A 49 15.21 -3.58 -8.80
CA GLU A 49 15.68 -4.59 -9.76
C GLU A 49 14.90 -5.90 -9.66
N ALA A 50 14.55 -6.34 -8.44
CA ALA A 50 13.72 -7.54 -8.24
C ALA A 50 12.32 -7.36 -8.83
N VAL A 51 11.69 -6.20 -8.62
CA VAL A 51 10.37 -5.88 -9.21
C VAL A 51 10.46 -5.84 -10.73
N LYS A 52 11.47 -5.15 -11.28
CA LYS A 52 11.69 -5.11 -12.74
C LYS A 52 11.83 -6.51 -13.32
N LYS A 53 12.65 -7.34 -12.71
CA LYS A 53 12.85 -8.73 -13.14
C LYS A 53 11.55 -9.52 -13.09
N ALA A 54 10.76 -9.43 -12.01
CA ALA A 54 9.49 -10.15 -11.91
C ALA A 54 8.50 -9.74 -13.02
N ILE A 55 8.45 -8.45 -13.36
CA ILE A 55 7.64 -7.95 -14.48
C ILE A 55 8.14 -8.52 -15.81
N ASP A 56 9.45 -8.43 -16.06
CA ASP A 56 10.11 -8.89 -17.30
C ASP A 56 9.97 -10.43 -17.46
N ASP A 57 9.95 -11.19 -16.36
CA ASP A 57 9.72 -12.65 -16.33
C ASP A 57 8.22 -13.03 -16.46
N GLY A 58 7.31 -12.06 -16.52
CA GLY A 58 5.88 -12.30 -16.72
C GLY A 58 5.08 -12.62 -15.44
N VAL A 59 5.62 -12.34 -14.25
CA VAL A 59 4.94 -12.51 -12.94
C VAL A 59 3.91 -11.40 -12.72
N ASN A 60 2.93 -11.32 -13.62
CA ASN A 60 1.95 -10.23 -13.73
C ASN A 60 0.50 -10.72 -13.56
N GLN A 61 0.30 -12.02 -13.30
CA GLN A 61 -1.01 -12.60 -13.05
C GLN A 61 -1.38 -12.52 -11.58
N TYR A 62 -2.66 -12.76 -11.28
CA TYR A 62 -3.15 -12.73 -9.90
C TYR A 62 -2.33 -13.64 -8.99
N ALA A 63 -1.86 -13.05 -7.88
CA ALA A 63 -1.37 -13.81 -6.74
C ALA A 63 -2.51 -14.62 -6.10
N PRO A 64 -2.20 -15.65 -5.29
CA PRO A 64 -3.19 -16.32 -4.45
C PRO A 64 -3.93 -15.31 -3.56
N MET A 65 -5.16 -15.63 -3.16
CA MET A 65 -6.03 -14.71 -2.39
C MET A 65 -5.39 -14.21 -1.09
N ALA A 66 -4.70 -15.09 -0.36
CA ALA A 66 -3.98 -14.71 0.86
C ALA A 66 -2.63 -14.01 0.58
N GLY A 67 -2.18 -13.97 -0.67
CA GLY A 67 -0.87 -13.50 -1.10
C GLY A 67 0.09 -14.63 -1.47
N ASP A 68 1.22 -14.24 -2.08
CA ASP A 68 2.30 -15.14 -2.46
C ASP A 68 2.79 -16.00 -1.28
N VAL A 69 3.03 -17.29 -1.51
CA VAL A 69 3.43 -18.22 -0.45
C VAL A 69 4.82 -17.89 0.08
N GLY A 70 5.78 -17.61 -0.81
CA GLY A 70 7.16 -17.32 -0.43
C GLY A 70 7.25 -16.03 0.40
N LEU A 71 6.47 -15.01 0.05
CA LEU A 71 6.36 -13.79 0.86
C LEU A 71 5.80 -14.06 2.25
N ARG A 72 4.73 -14.87 2.36
CA ARG A 72 4.14 -15.20 3.67
C ARG A 72 5.08 -16.04 4.55
N GLU A 73 5.79 -17.00 3.96
CA GLU A 73 6.83 -17.77 4.66
C GLU A 73 7.96 -16.87 5.17
N TRP A 74 8.42 -15.93 4.33
CA TRP A 74 9.43 -14.95 4.73
C TRP A 74 8.96 -14.09 5.90
N ILE A 75 7.71 -13.60 5.88
CA ILE A 75 7.13 -12.80 6.98
C ILE A 75 7.05 -13.62 8.27
N SER A 76 6.57 -14.87 8.22
CA SER A 76 6.50 -15.74 9.41
C SER A 76 7.89 -15.95 10.03
N ASN A 77 8.90 -16.24 9.20
CA ASN A 77 10.28 -16.40 9.65
C ASN A 77 10.85 -15.11 10.24
N TRP A 78 10.59 -13.97 9.60
CA TRP A 78 11.03 -12.67 10.11
C TRP A 78 10.46 -12.38 11.49
N TYR A 79 9.14 -12.54 11.69
CA TYR A 79 8.51 -12.36 13.01
C TYR A 79 9.07 -13.29 14.08
N ARG A 80 9.38 -14.53 13.72
CA ARG A 80 10.01 -15.49 14.65
C ARG A 80 11.39 -15.00 15.07
N GLU A 81 12.19 -14.48 14.14
CA GLU A 81 13.55 -13.99 14.39
C GLU A 81 13.59 -12.64 15.12
N SER A 82 12.73 -11.70 14.74
CA SER A 82 12.74 -10.33 15.28
C SER A 82 11.95 -10.18 16.58
N ASN A 83 10.90 -10.98 16.77
CA ASN A 83 9.95 -10.82 17.86
C ASN A 83 9.71 -12.10 18.67
N GLY A 84 10.24 -13.25 18.25
CA GLY A 84 9.97 -14.54 18.90
C GLY A 84 8.53 -15.04 18.72
N ALA A 85 7.76 -14.42 17.83
CA ALA A 85 6.37 -14.77 17.55
C ALA A 85 6.30 -15.70 16.32
N GLU A 86 5.61 -16.81 16.45
CA GLU A 86 5.39 -17.76 15.36
C GLU A 86 3.96 -17.63 14.84
N TYR A 87 3.83 -17.47 13.52
CA TYR A 87 2.55 -17.35 12.84
C TYR A 87 2.39 -18.43 11.77
N ASP A 88 1.24 -19.09 11.76
CA ASP A 88 0.89 -20.06 10.74
C ASP A 88 0.70 -19.37 9.37
N VAL A 89 1.55 -19.76 8.43
CA VAL A 89 1.63 -19.16 7.09
C VAL A 89 0.30 -19.26 6.33
N ALA A 90 -0.50 -20.30 6.56
CA ALA A 90 -1.73 -20.57 5.83
C ALA A 90 -2.95 -19.85 6.40
N THR A 91 -2.98 -19.58 7.71
CA THR A 91 -4.17 -19.14 8.42
C THR A 91 -4.02 -17.79 9.13
N GLU A 92 -2.79 -17.33 9.39
CA GLU A 92 -2.53 -16.14 10.21
C GLU A 92 -1.84 -14.99 9.46
N ILE A 93 -1.45 -15.20 8.20
CA ILE A 93 -0.81 -14.18 7.36
C ILE A 93 -1.59 -13.97 6.07
N THR A 94 -2.07 -12.75 5.86
CA THR A 94 -2.74 -12.31 4.62
C THR A 94 -2.11 -11.03 4.11
N ILE A 95 -1.73 -11.00 2.84
CA ILE A 95 -1.17 -9.82 2.18
C ILE A 95 -2.31 -8.97 1.64
N GLY A 96 -2.53 -7.81 2.25
CA GLY A 96 -3.46 -6.80 1.77
C GLY A 96 -2.78 -5.75 0.90
N ALA A 97 -3.50 -5.22 -0.08
CA ALA A 97 -3.18 -3.95 -0.71
C ALA A 97 -4.07 -2.86 -0.07
N VAL A 98 -3.46 -1.75 0.35
CA VAL A 98 -4.12 -0.55 0.90
C VAL A 98 -3.91 0.65 -0.01
#